data_AF-A0AAE4TWC4-F1
#
_entry.id   AF-A0AAE4TWC4-F1
#
_cell.length_a   1.000
_cell.length_b   1.000
_cell.length_c   1.000
_cell.angle_alpha   90.00
_cell.angle_beta   90.00
_cell.angle_gamma   90.00
#
_symmetry.space_group_name_H-M   'P 1'
#
loop_
_entity.id
_entity.type
_entity.pdbx_description
1 polymer ?
#
loop_
_entity_poly.entity_id
_entity_poly.type
_entity_poly.pdbx_seq_one_letter_code
_entity_poly.pdbx_strand_id
1 'polypeptide(L)'
;MNVLADHGIIGGNANPLYKKSYFNKMGTIILDATTIPKPENVIYLGDDKILVVAEDKTSFVYSLKGFAKSTPTGNITNLPSEIPTFSRLLELGDYFGVCTQTTIIIYSKATQNKVKEVPYSSTGTINDIFFVDKYISLLIVARNENAECFHFNKTTLSITSKVTFNSRFPASLQGNGAGAFVENDFLYCFDLEYPNILVFNWKDGKLVQSKSLLSNGTQTYYGFGRVGNKDVAVIWSDLGNETTKYFSIYNKTTLTPDPAQGIVYVNYYSDTAILKQEKLRNFIVCARRFVEIYKPKKITQYAVNYSMIEDFTAIGNMMTFDNDKYAYSVNTTTREITIYRIVRE
;
A
#
# COMPACT_ATOMS: atom_id res chain seq x y z
N MET A 1 24.35 21.94 -8.60
CA MET A 1 24.14 21.87 -7.15
C MET A 1 22.85 21.09 -6.95
N ASN A 2 22.90 19.90 -6.35
CA ASN A 2 21.81 18.92 -6.37
C ASN A 2 21.08 18.96 -5.03
N VAL A 3 19.93 19.64 -4.99
CA VAL A 3 19.09 19.90 -3.79
C VAL A 3 18.80 18.63 -2.96
N LEU A 4 18.85 17.46 -3.59
CA LEU A 4 18.57 16.17 -2.96
C LEU A 4 19.76 15.60 -2.16
N ALA A 5 20.98 16.06 -2.41
CA ALA A 5 22.17 15.67 -1.64
C ALA A 5 22.21 16.34 -0.27
N ASP A 6 21.69 17.57 -0.17
CA ASP A 6 21.67 18.36 1.07
C ASP A 6 20.62 17.86 2.09
N HIS A 7 19.73 16.94 1.66
CA HIS A 7 18.67 16.35 2.49
C HIS A 7 18.93 14.90 2.95
N GLY A 8 20.19 14.44 2.95
CA GLY A 8 20.58 13.25 3.73
C GLY A 8 20.11 11.89 3.19
N ILE A 9 19.72 11.78 1.92
CA ILE A 9 19.27 10.51 1.29
C ILE A 9 20.41 9.46 1.17
N ILE A 10 21.67 9.85 1.39
CA ILE A 10 22.84 8.97 1.29
C ILE A 10 23.11 8.30 2.66
N GLY A 11 22.29 7.33 3.08
CA GLY A 11 22.53 6.68 4.39
C GLY A 11 21.70 5.48 4.81
N GLY A 12 20.79 4.97 3.98
CA GLY A 12 19.94 3.84 4.38
C GLY A 12 20.73 2.55 4.63
N ASN A 13 20.50 1.90 5.78
CA ASN A 13 20.97 0.56 6.11
C ASN A 13 20.06 -0.49 5.44
N ALA A 14 20.50 -1.11 4.35
CA ALA A 14 19.93 -2.38 3.88
C ALA A 14 20.95 -3.47 4.19
N ASN A 15 20.68 -4.28 5.21
CA ASN A 15 21.52 -5.43 5.56
C ASN A 15 21.11 -6.64 4.69
N PRO A 16 22.04 -7.38 4.05
CA PRO A 16 21.75 -8.37 3.04
C PRO A 16 21.87 -9.78 3.62
N LEU A 17 20.77 -10.34 4.11
CA LEU A 17 20.62 -11.79 4.22
C LEU A 17 19.24 -12.11 3.67
N TYR A 18 19.22 -12.99 2.68
CA TYR A 18 18.05 -13.36 1.88
C TYR A 18 16.99 -13.97 2.79
N LYS A 19 16.13 -13.13 3.36
CA LYS A 19 14.99 -13.60 4.13
C LYS A 19 13.89 -13.96 3.15
N LYS A 20 13.77 -15.25 2.83
CA LYS A 20 12.53 -15.73 2.21
C LYS A 20 11.41 -15.35 3.17
N SER A 21 10.42 -14.64 2.65
CA SER A 21 9.20 -14.37 3.38
C SER A 21 8.13 -15.28 2.83
N TYR A 22 7.53 -16.09 3.68
CA TYR A 22 6.41 -16.94 3.30
C TYR A 22 5.16 -16.51 4.06
N PHE A 23 4.02 -16.62 3.38
CA PHE A 23 2.72 -16.28 3.92
C PHE A 23 2.01 -17.56 4.33
N ASN A 24 2.08 -17.89 5.61
CA ASN A 24 1.35 -19.02 6.17
C ASN A 24 -0.10 -18.63 6.35
N LYS A 25 -1.00 -19.22 5.57
CA LYS A 25 -2.44 -19.01 5.78
C LYS A 25 -2.82 -19.43 7.19
N MET A 26 -3.41 -18.49 7.91
CA MET A 26 -3.94 -18.73 9.25
C MET A 26 -5.40 -19.19 9.17
N GLY A 27 -6.17 -18.58 8.27
CA GLY A 27 -7.58 -18.91 8.07
C GLY A 27 -8.31 -17.86 7.25
N THR A 28 -9.60 -18.11 7.02
CA THR A 28 -10.47 -17.27 6.21
C THR A 28 -11.71 -16.89 7.00
N ILE A 29 -12.04 -15.61 6.99
CA ILE A 29 -13.29 -15.05 7.51
C ILE A 29 -14.24 -14.91 6.34
N ILE A 30 -15.45 -15.44 6.49
CA ILE A 30 -16.53 -15.28 5.50
C ILE A 30 -17.56 -14.33 6.11
N LEU A 31 -17.80 -13.19 5.47
CA LEU A 31 -18.86 -12.28 5.88
C LEU A 31 -20.22 -12.80 5.42
N ASP A 32 -21.30 -12.36 6.08
CA ASP A 32 -22.65 -12.79 5.73
C ASP A 32 -23.06 -12.33 4.31
N ALA A 33 -24.19 -12.85 3.83
CA ALA A 33 -24.59 -12.68 2.44
C ALA A 33 -24.95 -11.24 2.03
N THR A 34 -25.13 -10.34 2.99
CA THR A 34 -25.48 -8.93 2.74
C THR A 34 -24.27 -8.00 2.88
N THR A 35 -23.21 -8.48 3.52
CA THR A 35 -22.09 -7.67 3.97
C THR A 35 -20.87 -7.88 3.08
N ILE A 36 -20.45 -6.84 2.37
CA ILE A 36 -19.28 -6.86 1.47
C ILE A 36 -18.07 -6.30 2.22
N PRO A 37 -16.96 -7.05 2.35
CA PRO A 37 -15.73 -6.51 2.91
C PRO A 37 -15.06 -5.59 1.89
N LYS A 38 -14.46 -4.48 2.34
CA LYS A 38 -13.46 -3.75 1.52
C LYS A 38 -12.06 -4.06 2.02
N PRO A 39 -11.09 -4.19 1.11
CA PRO A 39 -9.70 -4.37 1.49
C PRO A 39 -9.28 -3.36 2.57
N GLU A 40 -9.57 -2.07 2.39
CA GLU A 40 -9.03 -1.01 3.22
C GLU A 40 -9.76 -0.82 4.57
N ASN A 41 -10.65 -1.75 4.94
CA ASN A 41 -11.50 -1.67 6.14
C ASN A 41 -11.17 -2.73 7.21
N VAL A 42 -9.91 -3.14 7.29
CA VAL A 42 -9.42 -4.03 8.35
C VAL A 42 -8.38 -3.30 9.20
N ILE A 43 -8.59 -3.26 10.52
CA ILE A 43 -7.66 -2.64 11.48
C ILE A 43 -7.22 -3.67 12.51
N TYR A 44 -5.91 -3.73 12.77
CA TYR A 44 -5.39 -4.51 13.88
C TYR A 44 -5.60 -3.78 15.20
N LEU A 45 -6.31 -4.43 16.12
CA LEU A 45 -6.66 -3.87 17.42
C LEU A 45 -5.60 -4.16 18.50
N GLY A 46 -4.60 -5.00 18.21
CA GLY A 46 -3.75 -5.60 19.23
C GLY A 46 -4.33 -6.92 19.74
N ASP A 47 -3.59 -7.59 20.63
CA ASP A 47 -4.00 -8.85 21.29
C ASP A 47 -4.53 -9.93 20.33
N ASP A 48 -3.90 -10.04 19.15
CA ASP A 48 -4.32 -10.96 18.09
C ASP A 48 -5.81 -10.78 17.70
N LYS A 49 -6.29 -9.53 17.62
CA LYS A 49 -7.64 -9.19 17.17
C LYS A 49 -7.61 -8.21 16.00
N ILE A 50 -8.58 -8.36 15.10
CA ILE A 50 -8.83 -7.41 14.02
C ILE A 50 -10.26 -6.91 14.08
N LEU A 51 -10.45 -5.63 13.76
CA LEU A 51 -11.73 -5.01 13.45
C LEU A 51 -11.93 -5.08 11.94
N VAL A 52 -13.10 -5.53 11.52
CA VAL A 52 -13.55 -5.51 10.13
C VAL A 52 -14.78 -4.64 10.06
N VAL A 53 -14.76 -3.64 9.17
CA VAL A 53 -15.92 -2.79 8.89
C VAL A 53 -16.41 -3.05 7.48
N ALA A 54 -17.64 -3.50 7.35
CA ALA A 54 -18.26 -3.78 6.07
C ALA A 54 -18.71 -2.52 5.34
N GLU A 55 -19.03 -2.66 4.07
CA GLU A 55 -19.56 -1.57 3.25
C GLU A 55 -20.88 -0.98 3.80
N ASP A 56 -21.72 -1.83 4.39
CA ASP A 56 -22.97 -1.44 5.08
C ASP A 56 -22.74 -0.81 6.48
N LYS A 57 -21.48 -0.59 6.86
CA LYS A 57 -20.99 -0.04 8.15
C LYS A 57 -21.09 -1.01 9.32
N THR A 58 -21.56 -2.23 9.11
CA THR A 58 -21.57 -3.23 10.18
C THR A 58 -20.14 -3.58 10.56
N SER A 59 -19.86 -3.58 11.86
CA SER A 59 -18.53 -3.74 12.41
C SER A 59 -18.43 -5.03 13.21
N PHE A 60 -17.35 -5.78 13.01
CA PHE A 60 -17.13 -7.07 13.64
C PHE A 60 -15.69 -7.19 14.15
N VAL A 61 -15.50 -7.85 15.29
CA VAL A 61 -14.16 -8.17 15.80
C VAL A 61 -13.91 -9.67 15.64
N TYR A 62 -12.77 -10.02 15.07
CA TYR A 62 -12.31 -11.40 14.92
C TYR A 62 -11.01 -11.63 15.68
N SER A 63 -10.92 -12.75 16.38
CA SER A 63 -9.65 -13.24 16.92
C SER A 63 -8.83 -13.94 15.84
N LEU A 64 -7.53 -13.65 15.75
CA LEU A 64 -6.60 -14.33 14.84
C LEU A 64 -6.24 -15.75 15.31
N LYS A 65 -6.49 -16.11 16.58
CA LYS A 65 -6.17 -17.45 17.12
C LYS A 65 -7.21 -18.52 16.78
N GLY A 66 -8.41 -18.14 16.34
CA GLY A 66 -9.46 -19.09 16.01
C GLY A 66 -10.59 -18.53 15.15
N PHE A 67 -10.45 -17.30 14.64
CA PHE A 67 -11.43 -16.62 13.78
C PHE A 67 -12.83 -16.52 14.40
N ALA A 68 -12.91 -16.57 15.73
CA ALA A 68 -14.15 -16.37 16.46
C ALA A 68 -14.63 -14.93 16.29
N LYS A 69 -15.86 -14.79 15.80
CA LYS A 69 -16.56 -13.51 15.65
C LYS A 69 -17.06 -13.03 17.00
N SER A 70 -16.92 -11.74 17.26
CA SER A 70 -17.46 -11.06 18.43
C SER A 70 -17.94 -9.66 18.07
N THR A 71 -18.81 -9.11 18.90
CA THR A 71 -19.30 -7.73 18.76
C THR A 71 -18.22 -6.77 19.23
N PRO A 72 -18.02 -5.63 18.54
CA PRO A 72 -17.21 -4.55 19.06
C PRO A 72 -17.67 -4.08 20.46
N THR A 73 -16.74 -3.72 21.34
CA THR A 73 -17.02 -3.40 22.75
C THR A 73 -17.35 -1.92 22.99
N GLY A 74 -17.10 -1.05 22.02
CA GLY A 74 -17.34 0.38 22.11
C GLY A 74 -18.39 0.88 21.13
N ASN A 75 -18.60 2.20 21.11
CA ASN A 75 -19.63 2.82 20.27
C ASN A 75 -19.31 2.84 18.75
N ILE A 76 -18.24 2.18 18.30
CA ILE A 76 -17.94 1.94 16.88
C ILE A 76 -19.07 1.20 16.14
N THR A 77 -19.92 0.45 16.84
CA THR A 77 -21.09 -0.21 16.24
C THR A 77 -22.10 0.78 15.64
N ASN A 78 -22.04 2.04 16.06
CA ASN A 78 -22.96 3.10 15.65
C ASN A 78 -22.24 4.11 14.74
N LEU A 79 -21.62 3.61 13.66
CA LEU A 79 -21.01 4.50 12.67
C LEU A 79 -22.04 5.49 12.11
N PRO A 80 -21.68 6.77 11.93
CA PRO A 80 -22.63 7.78 11.50
C PRO A 80 -23.34 7.45 10.18
N SER A 81 -24.63 7.78 10.12
CA SER A 81 -25.45 7.65 8.91
C SER A 81 -24.91 8.49 7.74
N GLU A 82 -24.30 9.64 8.04
CA GLU A 82 -23.68 10.58 7.10
C GLU A 82 -22.43 10.06 6.37
N ILE A 83 -21.98 8.84 6.63
CA ILE A 83 -20.98 8.16 5.81
C ILE A 83 -21.72 7.49 4.65
N PRO A 84 -21.91 8.12 3.46
CA PRO A 84 -22.71 7.51 2.39
C PRO A 84 -22.04 6.24 1.84
N THR A 85 -20.70 6.24 1.80
CA THR A 85 -19.87 5.12 1.37
C THR A 85 -18.65 5.04 2.27
N PHE A 86 -18.33 3.84 2.73
CA PHE A 86 -17.13 3.62 3.52
C PHE A 86 -15.94 3.50 2.56
N SER A 87 -15.06 4.51 2.52
CA SER A 87 -13.88 4.53 1.65
C SER A 87 -12.75 3.67 2.21
N ARG A 88 -12.31 3.95 3.44
CA ARG A 88 -11.28 3.17 4.15
C ARG A 88 -11.23 3.51 5.63
N LEU A 89 -10.65 2.62 6.44
CA LEU A 89 -10.18 2.95 7.77
C LEU A 89 -8.79 3.62 7.68
N LEU A 90 -8.55 4.57 8.59
CA LEU A 90 -7.24 5.21 8.76
C LEU A 90 -6.53 4.56 9.95
N GLU A 91 -5.41 3.88 9.71
CA GLU A 91 -4.54 3.38 10.77
C GLU A 91 -3.74 4.55 11.36
N LEU A 92 -3.87 4.83 12.67
CA LEU A 92 -3.33 6.03 13.33
C LEU A 92 -2.49 5.68 14.58
N GLY A 93 -1.94 4.46 14.67
CA GLY A 93 -1.16 3.99 15.81
C GLY A 93 -2.03 3.28 16.84
N ASP A 94 -2.15 3.82 18.05
CA ASP A 94 -3.05 3.29 19.09
C ASP A 94 -4.54 3.60 18.82
N TYR A 95 -4.79 4.33 17.73
CA TYR A 95 -6.09 4.79 17.28
C TYR A 95 -6.32 4.39 15.84
N PHE A 96 -7.58 4.50 15.42
CA PHE A 96 -7.93 4.48 14.01
C PHE A 96 -8.99 5.54 13.72
N GLY A 97 -9.01 6.01 12.48
CA GLY A 97 -9.93 7.04 11.99
C GLY A 97 -10.97 6.46 11.04
N VAL A 98 -12.18 7.02 11.12
CA VAL A 98 -13.24 6.85 10.13
C VAL A 98 -13.51 8.21 9.51
N CYS A 99 -13.34 8.33 8.18
CA CYS A 99 -13.58 9.57 7.48
C CYS A 99 -15.05 9.72 7.11
N THR A 100 -15.60 10.89 7.40
CA THR A 100 -16.80 11.43 6.76
C THR A 100 -16.36 12.36 5.61
N GLN A 101 -17.26 13.16 5.04
CA GLN A 101 -16.88 14.13 4.01
C GLN A 101 -16.02 15.29 4.54
N THR A 102 -16.18 15.63 5.82
CA THR A 102 -15.59 16.85 6.41
C THR A 102 -14.88 16.60 7.74
N THR A 103 -14.98 15.40 8.30
CA THR A 103 -14.47 15.10 9.64
C THR A 103 -13.82 13.72 9.68
N ILE A 104 -12.77 13.59 10.49
CA ILE A 104 -12.21 12.30 10.88
C ILE A 104 -12.71 12.00 12.29
N ILE A 105 -13.44 10.89 12.43
CA ILE A 105 -13.89 10.39 13.73
C ILE A 105 -12.85 9.40 14.22
N ILE A 106 -12.23 9.70 15.36
CA ILE A 106 -11.12 8.93 15.90
C ILE A 106 -11.63 8.00 16.99
N TYR A 107 -11.27 6.73 16.89
CA TYR A 107 -11.58 5.69 17.85
C TYR A 107 -10.30 5.12 18.46
N SER A 108 -10.35 4.76 19.74
CA SER A 108 -9.28 4.02 20.41
C SER A 108 -9.33 2.56 19.98
N LYS A 109 -8.18 1.94 19.65
CA LYS A 109 -8.13 0.50 19.38
C LYS A 109 -8.46 -0.34 20.62
N ALA A 110 -7.98 0.11 21.78
CA ALA A 110 -8.15 -0.60 23.03
C ALA A 110 -9.61 -0.68 23.49
N THR A 111 -10.35 0.44 23.39
CA THR A 111 -11.74 0.52 23.89
C THR A 111 -12.80 0.51 22.80
N GLN A 112 -12.41 0.80 21.55
CA GLN A 112 -13.30 0.95 20.40
C GLN A 112 -14.33 2.06 20.58
N ASN A 113 -14.08 2.99 21.52
CA ASN A 113 -14.89 4.17 21.74
C ASN A 113 -14.34 5.36 20.97
N LYS A 114 -15.25 6.21 20.50
CA LYS A 114 -14.94 7.53 19.96
C LYS A 114 -14.17 8.34 20.99
N VAL A 115 -13.01 8.83 20.59
CA VAL A 115 -12.11 9.67 21.40
C VAL A 115 -12.29 11.12 21.03
N LYS A 116 -12.35 11.42 19.73
CA LYS A 116 -12.32 12.79 19.21
C LYS A 116 -12.86 12.86 17.79
N GLU A 117 -13.34 14.02 17.41
CA GLU A 117 -13.62 14.37 16.01
C GLU A 117 -12.65 15.47 15.57
N VAL A 118 -12.08 15.30 14.39
CA VAL A 118 -11.12 16.23 13.82
C VAL A 118 -11.69 16.75 12.51
N PRO A 119 -12.18 18.00 12.46
CA PRO A 119 -12.66 18.57 11.22
C PRO A 119 -11.47 18.75 10.26
N TYR A 120 -11.73 18.56 8.98
CA TYR A 120 -10.81 18.86 7.90
C TYR A 120 -11.57 19.54 6.75
N SER A 121 -10.96 20.57 6.17
CA SER A 121 -11.57 21.30 5.06
C SER A 121 -11.00 20.77 3.75
N SER A 122 -11.81 20.02 3.01
CA SER A 122 -11.53 19.51 1.66
C SER A 122 -12.81 19.45 0.84
N THR A 123 -12.67 19.46 -0.47
CA THR A 123 -13.75 19.14 -1.42
C THR A 123 -13.89 17.65 -1.70
N GLY A 124 -13.03 16.81 -1.11
CA GLY A 124 -13.05 15.35 -1.29
C GLY A 124 -12.84 14.56 0.00
N THR A 125 -12.90 13.24 -0.12
CA THR A 125 -12.66 12.31 1.00
C THR A 125 -11.21 11.85 1.00
N ILE A 126 -10.65 11.69 2.19
CA ILE A 126 -9.30 11.13 2.35
C ILE A 126 -9.32 9.70 1.83
N ASN A 127 -8.53 9.43 0.79
CA ASN A 127 -8.45 8.15 0.11
C ASN A 127 -7.10 7.47 0.31
N ASP A 128 -6.06 8.21 0.69
CA ASP A 128 -4.71 7.72 0.87
C ASP A 128 -4.12 8.10 2.24
N ILE A 129 -3.29 7.24 2.81
CA ILE A 129 -2.60 7.44 4.08
C ILE A 129 -1.15 6.94 4.01
N PHE A 130 -0.22 7.73 4.55
CA PHE A 130 1.19 7.36 4.67
C PHE A 130 1.71 7.57 6.07
N PHE A 131 2.49 6.63 6.57
CA PHE A 131 3.19 6.74 7.85
C PHE A 131 4.56 7.36 7.61
N VAL A 132 4.80 8.55 8.19
CA VAL A 132 6.10 9.21 8.10
C VAL A 132 7.01 8.71 9.21
N ASP A 133 6.51 8.79 10.44
CA ASP A 133 7.23 8.35 11.64
C ASP A 133 6.24 7.97 12.74
N LYS A 134 6.69 7.83 13.99
CA LYS A 134 5.82 7.50 15.14
C LYS A 134 4.79 8.59 15.48
N TYR A 135 5.00 9.83 15.07
CA TYR A 135 4.18 11.00 15.40
C TYR A 135 3.30 11.47 14.24
N ILE A 136 3.76 11.34 12.99
CA ILE A 136 3.11 11.97 11.84
C ILE A 136 2.59 10.89 10.88
N SER A 137 1.33 11.06 10.49
CA SER A 137 0.75 10.42 9.31
C SER A 137 0.34 11.50 8.30
N LEU A 138 0.55 11.24 7.00
CA LEU A 138 -0.01 12.05 5.93
C LEU A 138 -1.35 11.47 5.55
N LEU A 139 -2.39 12.31 5.54
CA LEU A 139 -3.72 11.96 5.07
C LEU A 139 -3.96 12.71 3.77
N ILE A 140 -4.16 12.00 2.66
CA ILE A 140 -4.20 12.59 1.33
C ILE A 140 -5.60 12.43 0.74
N VAL A 141 -6.08 13.53 0.16
CA VAL A 141 -7.21 13.57 -0.76
C VAL A 141 -6.63 13.70 -2.15
N ALA A 142 -6.44 12.57 -2.82
CA ALA A 142 -5.93 12.49 -4.18
C ALA A 142 -7.05 12.73 -5.19
N ARG A 143 -6.84 13.60 -6.16
CA ARG A 143 -7.74 13.88 -7.29
C ARG A 143 -6.91 13.95 -8.57
N ASN A 144 -7.58 13.83 -9.72
CA ASN A 144 -6.88 14.09 -10.96
C ASN A 144 -6.38 15.54 -10.96
N GLU A 145 -5.13 15.74 -11.38
CA GLU A 145 -4.46 17.04 -11.52
C GLU A 145 -4.11 17.81 -10.23
N ASN A 146 -4.61 17.42 -9.06
CA ASN A 146 -4.23 18.04 -7.78
C ASN A 146 -4.51 17.12 -6.58
N ALA A 147 -3.91 17.43 -5.43
CA ALA A 147 -4.24 16.76 -4.18
C ALA A 147 -4.08 17.69 -2.97
N GLU A 148 -4.75 17.33 -1.88
CA GLU A 148 -4.55 17.95 -0.57
C GLU A 148 -3.93 16.93 0.37
N CYS A 149 -2.93 17.35 1.15
CA CYS A 149 -2.28 16.56 2.18
C CYS A 149 -2.49 17.24 3.54
N PHE A 150 -2.99 16.48 4.50
CA PHE A 150 -3.11 16.89 5.89
C PHE A 150 -2.03 16.20 6.71
N HIS A 151 -1.24 16.98 7.45
CA HIS A 151 -0.26 16.41 8.40
C HIS A 151 -0.96 16.12 9.71
N PHE A 152 -1.23 14.85 9.96
CA PHE A 152 -1.92 14.39 11.15
C PHE A 152 -0.93 14.01 12.25
N ASN A 153 -1.02 14.67 13.39
CA ASN A 153 -0.24 14.35 14.58
C ASN A 153 -0.98 13.27 15.40
N LYS A 154 -0.36 12.10 15.52
CA LYS A 154 -0.88 10.92 16.22
C LYS A 154 -0.89 11.06 17.74
N THR A 155 -0.10 11.97 18.31
CA THR A 155 -0.07 12.23 19.76
C THR A 155 -1.17 13.20 20.17
N THR A 156 -1.32 14.32 19.46
CA THR A 156 -2.34 15.34 19.77
C THR A 156 -3.69 15.03 19.12
N LEU A 157 -3.73 14.02 18.25
CA LEU A 157 -4.90 13.62 17.46
C LEU A 157 -5.51 14.83 16.75
N SER A 158 -4.69 15.50 15.94
CA SER A 158 -5.08 16.73 15.25
C SER A 158 -4.33 16.91 13.95
N ILE A 159 -4.97 17.61 13.01
CA ILE A 159 -4.30 18.13 11.82
C ILE A 159 -3.45 19.34 12.24
N THR A 160 -2.18 19.31 11.91
CA THR A 160 -1.20 20.36 12.25
C THR A 160 -0.92 21.29 11.08
N SER A 161 -1.09 20.80 9.85
CA SER A 161 -0.95 21.59 8.65
C SER A 161 -1.78 20.99 7.52
N LYS A 162 -2.06 21.83 6.51
CA LYS A 162 -2.63 21.44 5.23
C LYS A 162 -1.71 21.95 4.13
N VAL A 163 -1.38 21.07 3.20
CA VAL A 163 -0.54 21.34 2.03
C VAL A 163 -1.32 20.96 0.78
N THR A 164 -1.20 21.75 -0.29
CA THR A 164 -1.84 21.45 -1.57
C THR A 164 -0.77 21.16 -2.62
N PHE A 165 -0.91 20.04 -3.33
CA PHE A 165 -0.11 19.73 -4.50
C PHE A 165 -0.78 20.39 -5.72
N ASN A 166 -0.24 21.55 -6.12
CA ASN A 166 -0.79 22.40 -7.20
C ASN A 166 -0.22 22.06 -8.58
N SER A 167 0.36 20.88 -8.73
CA SER A 167 0.76 20.33 -10.01
C SER A 167 0.06 19.01 -10.20
N ARG A 168 0.16 18.50 -11.42
CA ARG A 168 -0.36 17.20 -11.80
C ARG A 168 -0.11 16.13 -10.74
N PHE A 169 -1.18 15.44 -10.35
CA PHE A 169 -1.21 14.44 -9.30
C PHE A 169 -2.10 13.27 -9.73
N PRO A 170 -1.73 12.01 -9.42
CA PRO A 170 -2.57 10.86 -9.75
C PRO A 170 -3.85 10.84 -8.91
N ALA A 171 -4.97 10.47 -9.51
CA ALA A 171 -6.28 10.42 -8.83
C ALA A 171 -6.36 9.40 -7.66
N SER A 172 -5.43 8.45 -7.62
CA SER A 172 -5.26 7.52 -6.49
C SER A 172 -3.80 7.09 -6.40
N LEU A 173 -3.27 6.96 -5.18
CA LEU A 173 -1.89 6.54 -4.93
C LEU A 173 -1.76 5.05 -4.61
N GLN A 174 -2.88 4.35 -4.40
CA GLN A 174 -2.91 2.95 -3.97
C GLN A 174 -3.86 2.09 -4.85
N GLY A 175 -4.67 2.70 -5.73
CA GLY A 175 -5.59 2.00 -6.63
C GLY A 175 -4.96 1.55 -7.96
N ASN A 176 -5.47 0.48 -8.57
CA ASN A 176 -5.10 0.00 -9.94
C ASN A 176 -3.60 -0.23 -10.20
N GLY A 177 -2.81 -0.60 -9.18
CA GLY A 177 -1.36 -0.76 -9.33
C GLY A 177 -0.59 0.56 -9.28
N ALA A 178 -1.26 1.68 -8.97
CA ALA A 178 -0.60 2.90 -8.55
C ALA A 178 0.19 2.58 -7.27
N GLY A 179 1.46 2.93 -7.30
CA GLY A 179 2.34 2.80 -6.16
C GLY A 179 2.75 4.18 -5.70
N ALA A 180 2.81 4.35 -4.39
CA ALA A 180 3.41 5.51 -3.78
C ALA A 180 4.03 5.16 -2.44
N PHE A 181 5.04 5.92 -2.04
CA PHE A 181 5.66 5.78 -0.73
C PHE A 181 6.28 7.10 -0.28
N VAL A 182 6.40 7.25 1.04
CA VAL A 182 7.12 8.36 1.65
C VAL A 182 8.51 7.90 2.06
N GLU A 183 9.52 8.72 1.77
CA GLU A 183 10.85 8.54 2.32
C GLU A 183 11.47 9.90 2.63
N ASN A 184 11.91 10.09 3.87
CA ASN A 184 12.38 11.38 4.37
C ASN A 184 11.33 12.46 4.11
N ASP A 185 11.71 13.52 3.39
CA ASP A 185 10.84 14.66 3.07
C ASP A 185 10.08 14.50 1.76
N PHE A 186 10.18 13.33 1.09
CA PHE A 186 9.66 13.13 -0.25
C PHE A 186 8.53 12.11 -0.31
N LEU A 187 7.48 12.45 -1.07
CA LEU A 187 6.43 11.55 -1.50
C LEU A 187 6.70 11.18 -2.96
N TYR A 188 6.93 9.89 -3.19
CA TYR A 188 7.14 9.30 -4.50
C TYR A 188 5.82 8.72 -4.99
N CYS A 189 5.39 9.11 -6.18
CA CYS A 189 4.16 8.64 -6.80
C CYS A 189 4.43 8.17 -8.22
N PHE A 190 3.61 7.24 -8.69
CA PHE A 190 3.51 6.94 -10.12
C PHE A 190 2.15 7.34 -10.67
N ASP A 191 2.19 8.12 -11.75
CA ASP A 191 1.01 8.53 -12.49
C ASP A 191 0.79 7.57 -13.66
N LEU A 192 -0.20 6.70 -13.51
CA LEU A 192 -0.56 5.70 -14.51
C LEU A 192 -1.22 6.32 -15.75
N GLU A 193 -2.03 7.37 -15.55
CA GLU A 193 -2.81 7.99 -16.64
C GLU A 193 -1.87 8.64 -17.65
N TYR A 194 -0.76 9.22 -17.18
CA TYR A 194 0.34 9.53 -18.07
C TYR A 194 1.66 9.13 -17.41
N PRO A 195 2.27 8.03 -17.89
CA PRO A 195 3.38 7.30 -17.26
C PRO A 195 4.53 8.19 -16.79
N ASN A 196 4.42 8.67 -15.55
CA ASN A 196 5.40 9.58 -14.96
C ASN A 196 5.72 9.12 -13.54
N ILE A 197 7.01 9.10 -13.21
CA ILE A 197 7.44 9.13 -11.81
C ILE A 197 7.38 10.59 -11.35
N LEU A 198 6.67 10.85 -10.27
CA LEU A 198 6.53 12.17 -9.66
C LEU A 198 7.12 12.14 -8.25
N VAL A 199 7.94 13.13 -7.91
CA VAL A 199 8.57 13.26 -6.60
C VAL A 199 8.20 14.63 -6.03
N PHE A 200 7.41 14.62 -4.96
CA PHE A 200 6.98 15.82 -4.26
C PHE A 200 7.72 15.96 -2.94
N ASN A 201 7.98 17.19 -2.52
CA ASN A 201 8.23 17.45 -1.10
C ASN A 201 6.87 17.49 -0.40
N TRP A 202 6.62 16.57 0.53
CA TRP A 202 5.30 16.49 1.18
C TRP A 202 5.09 17.57 2.24
N LYS A 203 6.16 18.28 2.65
CA LYS A 203 6.09 19.38 3.62
C LYS A 203 5.50 20.65 3.02
N ASP A 204 5.78 20.93 1.75
CA ASP A 204 5.37 22.15 1.07
C ASP A 204 4.53 21.89 -0.21
N GLY A 205 4.41 20.64 -0.65
CA GLY A 205 3.59 20.23 -1.79
C GLY A 205 4.25 20.47 -3.15
N LYS A 206 5.49 20.94 -3.17
CA LYS A 206 6.19 21.27 -4.40
C LYS A 206 6.60 20.00 -5.14
N LEU A 207 6.33 19.95 -6.45
CA LEU A 207 6.93 18.96 -7.34
C LEU A 207 8.43 19.26 -7.46
N VAL A 208 9.24 18.38 -6.91
CA VAL A 208 10.71 18.52 -6.88
C VAL A 208 11.31 17.96 -8.15
N GLN A 209 10.79 16.83 -8.63
CA GLN A 209 11.27 16.18 -9.82
C GLN A 209 10.18 15.34 -10.47
N SER A 210 10.24 15.22 -11.80
CA SER A 210 9.43 14.28 -12.55
C SER A 210 10.25 13.59 -13.63
N LYS A 211 9.83 12.39 -14.01
CA LYS A 211 10.39 11.65 -15.14
C LYS A 211 9.27 11.00 -15.93
N SER A 212 9.08 11.48 -17.14
CA SER A 212 8.24 10.78 -18.12
C SER A 212 8.92 9.52 -18.60
N LEU A 213 8.15 8.44 -18.57
CA LEU A 213 8.52 7.17 -19.16
C LEU A 213 8.12 7.16 -20.62
N LEU A 214 8.95 6.52 -21.44
CA LEU A 214 8.61 6.32 -22.84
C LEU A 214 7.39 5.41 -22.88
N SER A 215 6.30 5.88 -23.49
CA SER A 215 5.17 5.03 -23.88
C SER A 215 5.27 4.80 -25.38
N ASN A 216 5.36 3.55 -25.81
CA ASN A 216 5.24 3.16 -27.22
C ASN A 216 3.77 3.03 -27.67
N GLY A 217 2.81 3.47 -26.83
CA GLY A 217 1.37 3.39 -27.11
C GLY A 217 0.72 2.05 -26.78
N THR A 218 1.50 0.99 -26.55
CA THR A 218 0.99 -0.35 -26.19
C THR A 218 1.35 -0.75 -24.75
N GLN A 219 2.24 0.00 -24.11
CA GLN A 219 2.66 -0.26 -22.74
C GLN A 219 1.57 0.00 -21.71
N THR A 220 1.32 -1.00 -20.87
CA THR A 220 0.46 -0.91 -19.68
C THR A 220 1.31 -1.05 -18.42
N TYR A 221 1.00 -0.27 -17.40
CA TYR A 221 1.74 -0.18 -16.14
C TYR A 221 0.94 -0.81 -14.99
N TYR A 222 1.62 -1.48 -14.05
CA TYR A 222 0.99 -2.30 -13.01
C TYR A 222 1.52 -2.05 -11.60
N GLY A 223 2.64 -1.33 -11.47
CA GLY A 223 3.28 -1.19 -10.17
C GLY A 223 4.37 -0.15 -10.16
N PHE A 224 4.52 0.48 -8.99
CA PHE A 224 5.64 1.34 -8.68
C PHE A 224 6.04 1.12 -7.22
N GLY A 225 7.33 1.11 -6.94
CA GLY A 225 7.79 0.91 -5.57
C GLY A 225 9.28 1.08 -5.40
N ARG A 226 9.69 1.10 -4.14
CA ARG A 226 11.09 1.22 -3.73
C ARG A 226 11.85 -0.09 -3.99
N VAL A 227 13.09 0.04 -4.43
CA VAL A 227 14.05 -1.06 -4.62
C VAL A 227 15.32 -0.77 -3.84
N GLY A 228 15.50 -1.49 -2.73
CA GLY A 228 16.60 -1.21 -1.81
C GLY A 228 16.61 0.26 -1.36
N ASN A 229 17.79 0.87 -1.23
CA ASN A 229 17.91 2.23 -0.67
C ASN A 229 18.15 3.32 -1.70
N LYS A 230 18.37 2.98 -2.98
CA LYS A 230 18.80 3.97 -3.98
C LYS A 230 17.88 4.05 -5.18
N ASP A 231 16.99 3.07 -5.34
CA ASP A 231 16.33 2.84 -6.60
C ASP A 231 14.82 2.70 -6.41
N VAL A 232 14.08 2.92 -7.50
CA VAL A 232 12.66 2.63 -7.64
C VAL A 232 12.46 1.74 -8.85
N ALA A 233 11.44 0.90 -8.81
CA ALA A 233 11.02 0.08 -9.93
C ALA A 233 9.67 0.55 -10.44
N VAL A 234 9.52 0.45 -11.76
CA VAL A 234 8.23 0.56 -12.45
C VAL A 234 7.98 -0.80 -13.12
N ILE A 235 6.79 -1.36 -12.90
CA ILE A 235 6.36 -2.64 -13.48
C ILE A 235 5.41 -2.36 -14.64
N TRP A 236 5.66 -2.96 -15.80
CA TRP A 236 4.97 -2.66 -17.05
C TRP A 236 4.88 -3.88 -18.00
N SER A 237 4.13 -3.78 -19.11
CA SER A 237 3.96 -4.82 -20.14
C SER A 237 3.74 -4.17 -21.50
N ASP A 238 4.38 -4.68 -22.56
CA ASP A 238 4.21 -4.16 -23.93
C ASP A 238 2.89 -4.53 -24.62
N LEU A 239 2.15 -5.52 -24.11
CA LEU A 239 0.96 -6.09 -24.77
C LEU A 239 -0.33 -6.09 -23.90
N GLY A 240 -0.44 -5.19 -22.93
CA GLY A 240 -1.70 -4.90 -22.19
C GLY A 240 -2.25 -5.98 -21.24
N ASN A 241 -2.33 -7.25 -21.66
CA ASN A 241 -2.95 -8.35 -20.91
C ASN A 241 -2.08 -9.60 -20.80
N GLU A 242 -0.82 -9.58 -21.25
CA GLU A 242 0.01 -10.79 -21.21
C GLU A 242 0.45 -11.19 -19.80
N THR A 243 0.64 -12.51 -19.64
CA THR A 243 1.23 -13.21 -18.50
C THR A 243 2.64 -12.72 -18.14
N THR A 244 3.33 -12.06 -19.08
CA THR A 244 4.69 -11.57 -18.89
C THR A 244 4.69 -10.07 -18.68
N LYS A 245 5.22 -9.63 -17.54
CA LYS A 245 5.49 -8.24 -17.18
C LYS A 245 7.00 -8.00 -17.15
N TYR A 246 7.39 -6.75 -17.14
CA TYR A 246 8.77 -6.29 -17.08
C TYR A 246 8.93 -5.30 -15.94
N PHE A 247 10.18 -5.12 -15.50
CA PHE A 247 10.52 -4.02 -14.62
C PHE A 247 11.65 -3.17 -15.20
N SER A 248 11.51 -1.86 -15.02
CA SER A 248 12.56 -0.88 -15.25
C SER A 248 12.98 -0.27 -13.93
N ILE A 249 14.29 -0.18 -13.69
CA ILE A 249 14.84 0.43 -12.48
C ILE A 249 15.31 1.85 -12.78
N TYR A 250 15.03 2.77 -11.86
CA TYR A 250 15.50 4.14 -11.89
C TYR A 250 16.18 4.46 -10.58
N ASN A 251 17.29 5.19 -10.65
CA ASN A 251 17.83 5.79 -9.44
C ASN A 251 16.82 6.79 -8.87
N LYS A 252 16.42 6.64 -7.62
CA LYS A 252 15.33 7.44 -7.03
C LYS A 252 15.66 8.93 -6.86
N THR A 253 16.95 9.28 -6.90
CA THR A 253 17.43 10.65 -6.72
C THR A 253 17.63 11.36 -8.06
N THR A 254 18.17 10.68 -9.06
CA THR A 254 18.41 11.30 -10.38
C THR A 254 17.32 10.97 -11.39
N LEU A 255 16.47 9.98 -11.11
CA LEU A 255 15.51 9.36 -12.04
C LEU A 255 16.16 8.90 -13.35
N THR A 256 17.47 8.66 -13.33
CA THR A 256 18.19 8.06 -14.46
C THR A 256 17.90 6.57 -14.49
N PRO A 257 17.52 6.02 -15.65
CA PRO A 257 17.31 4.58 -15.77
C PRO A 257 18.61 3.84 -15.50
N ASP A 258 18.55 2.78 -14.70
CA ASP A 258 19.58 1.76 -14.64
C ASP A 258 19.46 0.92 -15.92
N PRO A 259 20.57 0.59 -16.62
CA PRO A 259 20.53 -0.32 -17.76
C PRO A 259 19.97 -1.71 -17.40
N ALA A 260 19.92 -2.07 -16.12
CA ALA A 260 19.28 -3.29 -15.66
C ALA A 260 17.76 -3.24 -15.85
N GLN A 261 17.28 -4.07 -16.77
CA GLN A 261 15.87 -4.44 -16.93
C GLN A 261 15.71 -5.94 -16.69
N GLY A 262 14.51 -6.35 -16.32
CA GLY A 262 14.22 -7.77 -16.13
C GLY A 262 12.76 -8.10 -16.31
N ILE A 263 12.48 -9.41 -16.28
CA ILE A 263 11.15 -9.97 -16.55
C ILE A 263 10.52 -10.38 -15.21
N VAL A 264 9.25 -10.04 -15.04
CA VAL A 264 8.36 -10.53 -13.98
C VAL A 264 7.25 -11.32 -14.67
N TYR A 265 7.17 -12.62 -14.42
CA TYR A 265 6.04 -13.41 -14.90
C TYR A 265 4.84 -13.25 -13.93
N VAL A 266 3.63 -13.35 -14.42
CA VAL A 266 2.37 -13.22 -13.68
C VAL A 266 1.40 -14.22 -14.27
N ASN A 267 1.38 -15.45 -13.75
CA ASN A 267 0.46 -16.48 -14.22
C ASN A 267 -0.97 -16.15 -13.76
N TYR A 268 -1.87 -15.87 -14.70
CA TYR A 268 -3.23 -15.45 -14.41
C TYR A 268 -4.16 -16.65 -14.14
N TYR A 269 -3.90 -17.83 -14.70
CA TYR A 269 -4.71 -19.04 -14.47
C TYR A 269 -3.93 -20.32 -14.81
N SER A 270 -4.14 -21.35 -13.98
CA SER A 270 -3.78 -22.78 -14.17
C SER A 270 -2.29 -23.18 -14.07
N ASP A 271 -2.13 -24.34 -13.43
CA ASP A 271 -1.00 -25.26 -13.30
C ASP A 271 0.44 -24.72 -13.35
N THR A 272 1.17 -25.04 -12.29
CA THR A 272 2.61 -24.86 -12.12
C THR A 272 3.41 -25.68 -13.13
N ALA A 273 3.46 -25.23 -14.38
CA ALA A 273 4.57 -25.56 -15.26
C ALA A 273 5.79 -24.73 -14.83
N ILE A 274 6.59 -25.29 -13.92
CA ILE A 274 7.96 -24.80 -13.67
C ILE A 274 8.72 -25.04 -14.97
N LEU A 275 8.79 -24.02 -15.83
CA LEU A 275 9.65 -24.07 -17.00
C LEU A 275 11.08 -24.29 -16.51
N LYS A 276 11.61 -25.42 -16.96
CA LYS A 276 12.95 -25.94 -16.74
C LYS A 276 13.97 -24.82 -16.63
N GLN A 277 14.71 -24.86 -15.53
CA GLN A 277 15.75 -23.93 -15.08
C GLN A 277 16.93 -23.87 -16.08
N GLU A 278 16.72 -23.30 -17.26
CA GLU A 278 17.77 -23.13 -18.27
C GLU A 278 18.05 -21.64 -18.49
N LYS A 279 19.10 -21.16 -17.79
CA LYS A 279 19.97 -20.02 -18.15
C LYS A 279 19.34 -18.65 -18.46
N LEU A 280 18.27 -18.25 -17.76
CA LEU A 280 17.91 -16.83 -17.64
C LEU A 280 18.00 -16.39 -16.18
N ARG A 281 18.98 -15.54 -15.87
CA ARG A 281 18.97 -14.76 -14.63
C ARG A 281 17.85 -13.72 -14.76
N ASN A 282 17.00 -13.65 -13.74
CA ASN A 282 15.74 -12.90 -13.55
C ASN A 282 14.47 -13.71 -13.85
N PHE A 283 13.79 -14.20 -12.80
CA PHE A 283 12.43 -14.73 -12.90
C PHE A 283 11.68 -14.73 -11.54
N ILE A 284 10.42 -14.27 -11.49
CA ILE A 284 9.38 -14.58 -10.48
C ILE A 284 7.96 -14.49 -11.09
N VAL A 285 7.03 -15.39 -10.69
CA VAL A 285 5.60 -15.47 -11.08
C VAL A 285 4.65 -14.95 -10.00
N CYS A 286 3.62 -14.11 -10.26
CA CYS A 286 2.40 -14.09 -9.40
C CYS A 286 1.12 -13.35 -9.84
N ALA A 287 -0.05 -13.94 -9.54
CA ALA A 287 -1.40 -13.43 -9.88
C ALA A 287 -2.01 -12.37 -8.94
N ARG A 288 -1.45 -12.11 -7.74
CA ARG A 288 -1.78 -11.02 -6.78
C ARG A 288 -1.02 -11.25 -5.45
N ARG A 289 0.30 -10.95 -5.42
CA ARG A 289 1.22 -11.18 -4.27
C ARG A 289 2.27 -10.04 -4.20
N PHE A 290 2.82 -9.77 -3.00
CA PHE A 290 3.83 -8.73 -2.76
C PHE A 290 5.14 -9.03 -3.51
N VAL A 291 5.61 -8.09 -4.35
CA VAL A 291 6.88 -8.20 -5.06
C VAL A 291 7.85 -7.20 -4.45
N GLU A 292 8.90 -7.70 -3.81
CA GLU A 292 10.01 -6.87 -3.34
C GLU A 292 11.23 -7.11 -4.23
N ILE A 293 11.63 -6.09 -4.98
CA ILE A 293 12.87 -6.11 -5.75
C ILE A 293 13.96 -5.51 -4.85
N TYR A 294 15.12 -6.15 -4.74
CA TYR A 294 16.27 -5.65 -3.99
C TYR A 294 17.56 -5.70 -4.80
N LYS A 295 18.47 -4.78 -4.49
CA LYS A 295 19.84 -4.78 -5.02
C LYS A 295 20.80 -5.35 -3.96
N PRO A 296 21.33 -6.57 -4.12
CA PRO A 296 22.27 -7.15 -3.17
C PRO A 296 23.57 -6.33 -3.10
N LYS A 297 24.18 -6.21 -1.91
CA LYS A 297 25.49 -5.53 -1.77
C LYS A 297 26.64 -6.24 -2.49
N LYS A 298 26.55 -7.56 -2.67
CA LYS A 298 27.64 -8.42 -3.19
C LYS A 298 27.45 -8.83 -4.66
N ILE A 299 26.25 -8.68 -5.20
CA ILE A 299 25.93 -9.08 -6.58
C ILE A 299 25.48 -7.83 -7.31
N THR A 300 26.09 -7.54 -8.45
CA THR A 300 25.76 -6.37 -9.29
C THR A 300 24.38 -6.47 -9.96
N GLN A 301 23.65 -7.57 -9.74
CA GLN A 301 22.35 -7.86 -10.33
C GLN A 301 21.26 -7.70 -9.27
N TYR A 302 20.14 -7.09 -9.65
CA TYR A 302 18.95 -7.06 -8.82
C TYR A 302 18.46 -8.49 -8.59
N ALA A 303 18.11 -8.79 -7.34
CA ALA A 303 17.46 -10.02 -6.99
C ALA A 303 16.07 -9.69 -6.45
N VAL A 304 15.13 -10.60 -6.64
CA VAL A 304 13.73 -10.38 -6.29
C VAL A 304 13.36 -11.39 -5.22
N ASN A 305 12.70 -10.93 -4.15
CA ASN A 305 12.21 -11.82 -3.11
C ASN A 305 10.85 -12.34 -3.55
N TYR A 306 10.71 -13.67 -3.56
CA TYR A 306 9.44 -14.32 -3.82
C TYR A 306 8.72 -14.58 -2.51
N SER A 307 7.44 -14.21 -2.45
CA SER A 307 6.58 -14.61 -1.35
C SER A 307 5.46 -15.52 -1.87
N MET A 308 5.41 -16.74 -1.35
CA MET A 308 4.40 -17.74 -1.69
C MET A 308 3.33 -17.90 -0.61
N ILE A 309 2.14 -18.22 -1.08
CA ILE A 309 1.08 -18.88 -0.32
C ILE A 309 0.99 -20.30 -0.86
N GLU A 310 1.02 -21.29 0.03
CA GLU A 310 1.02 -22.71 -0.34
C GLU A 310 -0.31 -23.18 -0.97
N ASP A 311 -1.42 -22.48 -0.71
CA ASP A 311 -2.77 -22.96 -1.04
C ASP A 311 -3.44 -22.28 -2.25
N PHE A 312 -2.75 -21.39 -2.97
CA PHE A 312 -3.22 -20.71 -4.19
C PHE A 312 -4.56 -19.92 -4.07
N THR A 313 -5.11 -19.70 -2.86
CA THR A 313 -6.43 -19.06 -2.69
C THR A 313 -6.42 -17.53 -2.56
N ALA A 314 -5.24 -16.91 -2.43
CA ALA A 314 -5.14 -15.44 -2.40
C ALA A 314 -5.47 -14.83 -3.78
N ILE A 315 -6.71 -14.36 -3.92
CA ILE A 315 -7.17 -13.51 -5.01
C ILE A 315 -7.41 -12.11 -4.44
N GLY A 316 -6.45 -11.19 -4.53
CA GLY A 316 -6.61 -9.83 -3.98
C GLY A 316 -5.29 -9.08 -3.79
N ASN A 317 -5.30 -7.75 -3.79
CA ASN A 317 -4.16 -7.00 -3.22
C ASN A 317 -3.97 -7.47 -1.77
N MET A 318 -2.75 -7.82 -1.42
CA MET A 318 -2.41 -8.19 -0.04
C MET A 318 -1.99 -6.94 0.72
N MET A 319 -2.59 -6.72 1.88
CA MET A 319 -2.20 -5.65 2.80
C MET A 319 -1.56 -6.23 4.04
N THR A 320 -0.49 -5.60 4.51
CA THR A 320 0.21 -5.99 5.74
C THR A 320 -0.28 -5.18 6.93
N PHE A 321 -0.17 -5.76 8.13
CA PHE A 321 -0.46 -5.09 9.39
C PHE A 321 0.41 -5.66 10.52
N ASP A 322 0.39 -4.98 11.67
CA ASP A 322 1.23 -5.31 12.83
C ASP A 322 2.73 -5.41 12.46
N ASN A 323 3.28 -4.33 11.88
CA ASN A 323 4.67 -4.25 11.42
C ASN A 323 5.08 -5.41 10.48
N ASP A 324 4.21 -5.73 9.52
CA ASP A 324 4.37 -6.84 8.58
C ASP A 324 4.52 -8.21 9.25
N LYS A 325 3.96 -8.39 10.45
CA LYS A 325 3.83 -9.72 11.06
C LYS A 325 2.70 -10.51 10.40
N TYR A 326 1.66 -9.82 9.96
CA TYR A 326 0.50 -10.41 9.30
C TYR A 326 0.22 -9.72 7.97
N ALA A 327 -0.47 -10.45 7.10
CA ALA A 327 -1.07 -9.92 5.90
C ALA A 327 -2.49 -10.45 5.72
N TYR A 328 -3.27 -9.77 4.90
CA TYR A 328 -4.58 -10.25 4.50
C TYR A 328 -4.89 -9.92 3.05
N SER A 329 -5.74 -10.75 2.45
CA SER A 329 -6.34 -10.51 1.14
C SER A 329 -7.85 -10.50 1.29
N VAL A 330 -8.51 -9.58 0.59
CA VAL A 330 -9.98 -9.52 0.55
C VAL A 330 -10.47 -9.89 -0.84
N ASN A 331 -11.39 -10.85 -0.90
CA ASN A 331 -12.14 -11.20 -2.09
C ASN A 331 -13.57 -10.68 -1.93
N THR A 332 -13.90 -9.60 -2.64
CA THR A 332 -15.22 -8.97 -2.57
C THR A 332 -16.31 -9.83 -3.21
N THR A 333 -15.96 -10.67 -4.20
CA THR A 333 -16.89 -11.56 -4.90
C THR A 333 -17.33 -12.73 -4.00
N THR A 334 -16.37 -13.36 -3.31
CA THR A 334 -16.66 -14.46 -2.38
C THR A 334 -16.91 -13.98 -0.94
N ARG A 335 -16.72 -12.69 -0.67
CA ARG A 335 -16.88 -12.03 0.65
C ARG A 335 -15.93 -12.59 1.70
N GLU A 336 -14.74 -12.96 1.27
CA GLU A 336 -13.72 -13.60 2.08
C GLU A 336 -12.62 -12.63 2.47
N ILE A 337 -12.19 -12.69 3.73
CA ILE A 337 -10.95 -12.08 4.20
C ILE A 337 -10.04 -13.23 4.64
N THR A 338 -8.98 -13.48 3.88
CA THR A 338 -8.00 -14.50 4.24
C THR A 338 -6.82 -13.87 4.93
N ILE A 339 -6.48 -14.37 6.12
CA ILE A 339 -5.37 -13.88 6.93
C ILE A 339 -4.17 -14.81 6.80
N TYR A 340 -2.99 -14.20 6.71
CA TYR A 340 -1.70 -14.86 6.62
C TYR A 340 -0.78 -14.35 7.73
N ARG A 341 0.02 -15.25 8.29
CA ARG A 341 1.21 -14.91 9.06
C ARG A 341 2.37 -14.77 8.10
N ILE A 342 3.07 -13.65 8.18
CA ILE A 342 4.32 -13.45 7.48
C ILE A 342 5.41 -14.10 8.32
N VAL A 343 6.15 -15.02 7.72
CA VAL A 343 7.30 -15.65 8.35
C VAL A 343 8.54 -15.33 7.53
N ARG A 344 9.55 -14.79 8.19
CA ARG A 344 10.80 -14.31 7.58
C ARG A 344 11.94 -15.22 8.02
N GLU A 345 12.59 -15.91 7.10
CA GLU A 345 13.77 -16.77 7.39
C GLU A 345 15.01 -15.94 7.71
#